data_AF-A0A2X3KEJ1-F1
#
_entry.id   AF-A0A2X3KEJ1-F1
#
_cell.length_a   1.000
_cell.length_b   1.000
_cell.length_c   1.000
_cell.angle_alpha   90.00
_cell.angle_beta   90.00
_cell.angle_gamma   90.00
#
_symmetry.space_group_name_H-M   'P 1'
#
loop_
_entity.id
_entity.type
_entity.pdbx_description
1 polymer ?
#
loop_
_entity_poly.entity_id
_entity_poly.type
_entity_poly.pdbx_seq_one_letter_code
_entity_poly.pdbx_strand_id
1 'polypeptide(L)'
;MKAWLAFWASSMHQPMLYRLQQVSSRRLLSNLVSEFRRELPARTGTGSGYGLAALIDGLWLRAALSGKPLDKPLAHSLTRHFITQHLPTD
;
A
#
# COMPACT_ATOMS: atom_id res chain seq x y z
N MET A 1 7.74 13.16 -6.58
CA MET A 1 7.96 12.08 -5.59
C MET A 1 8.67 12.55 -4.31
N LYS A 2 9.61 13.52 -4.38
CA LYS A 2 10.40 14.00 -3.23
C LYS A 2 9.58 14.55 -2.04
N ALA A 3 8.46 15.24 -2.28
CA ALA A 3 7.64 15.83 -1.23
C ALA A 3 7.04 14.79 -0.26
N TRP A 4 6.57 13.65 -0.78
CA TRP A 4 6.02 12.58 0.06
C TRP A 4 7.11 11.91 0.89
N LEU A 5 8.29 11.63 0.31
CA LEU A 5 9.39 11.05 1.07
C LEU A 5 9.88 11.99 2.18
N ALA A 6 10.00 13.28 1.90
CA ALA A 6 10.33 14.29 2.90
C ALA A 6 9.27 14.35 4.01
N PHE A 7 7.98 14.32 3.65
CA PHE A 7 6.89 14.27 4.63
C PHE A 7 7.00 13.05 5.56
N TRP A 8 7.24 11.85 5.01
CA TRP A 8 7.43 10.63 5.80
C TRP A 8 8.68 10.68 6.70
N ALA A 9 9.78 11.26 6.22
CA ALA A 9 10.97 11.45 7.02
C ALA A 9 10.73 12.42 8.19
N SER A 10 9.99 13.50 7.94
CA SER A 10 9.63 14.49 8.96
C SER A 10 8.54 13.99 9.92
N SER A 11 7.62 13.13 9.48
CA SER A 11 6.54 12.61 10.32
C SER A 11 7.03 11.74 11.47
N MET A 12 8.19 11.10 11.34
CA MET A 12 8.82 10.35 12.43
C MET A 12 9.21 11.24 13.63
N HIS A 13 9.39 12.55 13.41
CA HIS A 13 9.90 13.48 14.42
C HIS A 13 8.88 14.56 14.81
N GLN A 14 7.80 14.72 14.04
CA GLN A 14 6.79 15.78 14.26
C GLN A 14 5.42 15.16 14.57
N PRO A 15 4.89 15.31 15.80
CA PRO A 15 3.63 14.68 16.21
C PRO A 15 2.43 15.01 15.32
N MET A 16 2.35 16.23 14.79
CA MET A 16 1.25 16.63 13.89
C MET A 16 1.31 15.91 12.54
N LEU A 17 2.51 15.79 11.96
CA LEU A 17 2.71 15.07 10.70
C LEU A 17 2.53 13.56 10.89
N TYR A 18 2.93 13.02 12.05
CA TYR A 18 2.68 11.62 12.40
C TYR A 18 1.18 11.28 12.41
N ARG A 19 0.34 12.16 12.96
CA ARG A 19 -1.13 11.98 12.93
C ARG A 19 -1.66 11.93 11.51
N LEU A 20 -1.17 12.81 10.62
CA LEU A 20 -1.57 12.82 9.21
C LEU A 20 -1.12 11.53 8.48
N GLN A 21 0.11 11.10 8.71
CA GLN A 21 0.65 9.85 8.18
C GLN A 21 -0.21 8.67 8.64
N GLN A 22 -0.54 8.56 9.93
CA GLN A 22 -1.40 7.49 10.44
C GLN A 22 -2.78 7.47 9.79
N VAL A 23 -3.39 8.64 9.60
CA VAL A 23 -4.69 8.75 8.93
C VAL A 23 -4.60 8.26 7.49
N SER A 24 -3.54 8.64 6.76
CA SER A 24 -3.31 8.19 5.38
C SER A 24 -3.12 6.66 5.30
N SER A 25 -2.22 6.11 6.12
CA SER A 25 -1.96 4.67 6.15
C SER A 25 -3.19 3.86 6.55
N ARG A 26 -3.96 4.32 7.54
CA ARG A 26 -5.19 3.65 7.97
C ARG A 26 -6.27 3.67 6.89
N ARG A 27 -6.44 4.79 6.17
CA ARG A 27 -7.40 4.86 5.05
C ARG A 27 -7.03 3.91 3.93
N LEU A 28 -5.76 3.86 3.54
CA LEU A 28 -5.29 2.91 2.52
C LEU A 28 -5.62 1.48 2.93
N LEU A 29 -5.18 1.07 4.13
CA LEU A 29 -5.40 -0.28 4.62
C LEU A 29 -6.89 -0.63 4.74
N SER A 30 -7.71 0.25 5.33
CA SER A 30 -9.15 0.03 5.48
C SER A 30 -9.83 -0.16 4.13
N ASN A 31 -9.47 0.64 3.13
CA ASN A 31 -10.04 0.49 1.78
C ASN A 31 -9.66 -0.86 1.16
N LEU A 32 -8.39 -1.25 1.24
CA LEU A 32 -7.94 -2.53 0.69
C LEU A 32 -8.61 -3.72 1.38
N VAL A 33 -8.63 -3.73 2.71
CA VAL A 33 -9.29 -4.79 3.49
C VAL A 33 -10.79 -4.84 3.19
N SER A 34 -11.44 -3.68 3.04
CA SER A 34 -12.86 -3.61 2.67
C SER A 34 -13.10 -4.29 1.32
N GLU A 35 -12.34 -3.96 0.28
CA GLU A 35 -12.52 -4.56 -1.04
C GLU A 35 -12.23 -6.07 -1.04
N PHE A 36 -11.16 -6.52 -0.38
CA PHE A 36 -10.87 -7.95 -0.30
C PHE A 36 -11.94 -8.74 0.47
N ARG A 37 -12.55 -8.15 1.50
CA ARG A 37 -13.63 -8.80 2.27
C ARG A 37 -14.94 -8.94 1.51
N ARG A 38 -15.10 -8.28 0.36
CA ARG A 38 -16.26 -8.47 -0.53
C ARG A 38 -16.20 -9.81 -1.24
N GLU A 39 -14.98 -10.24 -1.60
CA GLU A 39 -14.74 -11.45 -2.39
C GLU A 39 -14.18 -12.62 -1.56
N LEU A 40 -13.70 -12.35 -0.34
CA LEU A 40 -13.02 -13.34 0.51
C LEU A 40 -13.60 -13.41 1.94
N PRO A 41 -13.49 -14.57 2.61
CA PRO A 41 -13.79 -14.69 4.03
C PRO A 41 -13.04 -13.66 4.87
N ALA A 42 -13.67 -13.14 5.92
CA ALA A 42 -13.19 -11.98 6.68
C ALA A 42 -11.70 -12.05 7.10
N ARG A 43 -11.26 -13.22 7.59
CA ARG A 43 -9.86 -13.45 8.04
C ARG A 43 -8.88 -13.40 6.86
N THR A 44 -9.22 -14.08 5.77
CA THR A 44 -8.39 -14.12 4.56
C THR A 44 -8.36 -12.76 3.89
N GLY A 45 -9.50 -12.10 3.72
CA GLY A 45 -9.58 -10.77 3.12
C GLY A 45 -8.80 -9.70 3.89
N THR A 46 -8.79 -9.79 5.22
CA THR A 46 -7.89 -8.95 6.04
C THR A 46 -6.43 -9.24 5.75
N GLY A 47 -6.01 -10.51 5.75
CA GLY A 47 -4.64 -10.90 5.40
C GLY A 47 -4.20 -10.38 4.03
N SER A 48 -5.02 -10.57 3.00
CA SER A 48 -4.77 -10.10 1.63
C SER A 48 -4.66 -8.57 1.56
N GLY A 49 -5.52 -7.84 2.29
CA GLY A 49 -5.47 -6.38 2.37
C GLY A 49 -4.16 -5.86 2.99
N TYR A 50 -3.69 -6.48 4.07
CA TYR A 50 -2.38 -6.17 4.65
C TYR A 50 -1.23 -6.49 3.68
N GLY A 51 -1.30 -7.64 2.98
CA GLY A 51 -0.29 -8.03 2.00
C GLY A 51 -0.18 -7.05 0.84
N LEU A 52 -1.31 -6.61 0.28
CA LEU A 52 -1.32 -5.62 -0.79
C LEU A 52 -0.82 -4.24 -0.33
N ALA A 53 -1.16 -3.82 0.89
CA ALA A 53 -0.63 -2.58 1.47
C ALA A 53 0.91 -2.62 1.56
N ALA A 54 1.47 -3.72 2.08
CA ALA A 54 2.91 -3.92 2.18
C ALA A 54 3.60 -3.94 0.80
N LEU A 55 2.96 -4.52 -0.22
CA LEU A 55 3.47 -4.50 -1.60
C LEU A 55 3.52 -3.08 -2.16
N ILE A 56 2.46 -2.29 -1.97
CA ILE A 56 2.40 -0.89 -2.42
C ILE A 56 3.50 -0.07 -1.73
N ASP A 57 3.66 -0.21 -0.41
CA ASP A 57 4.68 0.48 0.36
C ASP A 57 6.10 0.12 -0.14
N GLY A 58 6.34 -1.17 -0.42
CA GLY A 58 7.63 -1.65 -0.95
C GLY A 58 7.94 -1.13 -2.35
N LEU A 59 6.95 -1.08 -3.25
CA LEU A 59 7.11 -0.52 -4.60
C LEU A 59 7.41 0.99 -4.53
N TRP A 60 6.66 1.71 -3.69
CA TRP A 60 6.83 3.15 -3.51
C TRP A 60 8.20 3.48 -2.91
N LEU A 61 8.61 2.77 -1.84
CA LEU A 61 9.88 3.00 -1.17
C LEU A 61 11.05 2.71 -2.12
N ARG A 62 10.98 1.62 -2.90
CA ARG A 62 12.02 1.27 -3.88
C ARG A 62 12.18 2.35 -4.94
N ALA A 63 11.08 2.88 -5.48
CA ALA A 63 11.14 4.00 -6.41
C ALA A 63 11.75 5.25 -5.76
N ALA A 64 11.31 5.58 -4.54
CA ALA A 64 11.78 6.75 -3.80
C ALA A 64 13.29 6.71 -3.51
N LEU A 65 13.83 5.54 -3.15
CA LEU A 65 15.25 5.34 -2.87
C LEU A 65 16.11 5.24 -4.13
N SER A 66 15.56 4.70 -5.23
CA SER A 66 16.30 4.53 -6.49
C SER A 66 16.62 5.84 -7.21
N GLY A 67 15.92 6.94 -6.87
CA GLY A 67 15.98 8.21 -7.59
C GLY A 67 15.38 8.16 -9.00
N LYS A 68 14.93 6.98 -9.47
CA LYS A 68 14.26 6.77 -10.74
C LYS A 68 12.74 6.86 -10.58
N PRO A 69 11.99 7.23 -11.63
CA PRO A 69 10.54 7.14 -11.61
C PRO A 69 10.09 5.70 -11.31
N LEU A 70 8.99 5.55 -10.58
CA LEU A 70 8.34 4.26 -10.43
C LEU A 70 7.95 3.72 -11.80
N ASP A 71 8.38 2.50 -12.12
CA ASP A 71 7.89 1.76 -13.28
C ASP A 71 6.41 1.40 -13.05
N LYS A 72 5.52 2.23 -13.60
CA LYS A 72 4.07 2.07 -13.44
C LYS A 72 3.56 0.76 -14.05
N PRO A 73 3.95 0.37 -15.30
CA PRO A 73 3.58 -0.92 -15.85
C PRO A 73 3.93 -2.10 -14.93
N LEU A 74 5.16 -2.13 -14.41
CA LEU A 74 5.61 -3.20 -13.51
C LEU A 74 4.82 -3.18 -12.20
N ALA A 75 4.68 -2.01 -11.57
CA ALA A 75 3.93 -1.86 -10.33
C ALA A 75 2.47 -2.34 -10.49
N HIS A 76 1.82 -1.96 -11.59
CA HIS A 76 0.47 -2.42 -11.91
C HIS A 76 0.39 -3.92 -12.17
N SER A 77 1.40 -4.49 -12.83
CA SER A 77 1.45 -5.93 -13.09
C SER A 77 1.58 -6.72 -11.80
N LEU A 78 2.50 -6.32 -10.91
CA LEU A 78 2.75 -6.97 -9.62
C LEU A 78 1.53 -6.88 -8.69
N THR A 79 0.91 -5.71 -8.56
CA THR A 79 -0.27 -5.55 -7.70
C THR A 79 -1.47 -6.33 -8.23
N ARG A 80 -1.69 -6.34 -9.54
CA ARG A 80 -2.76 -7.13 -10.16
C ARG A 80 -2.52 -8.63 -10.00
N HIS A 81 -1.30 -9.09 -10.23
CA HIS A 81 -0.94 -10.49 -10.03
C HIS A 81 -1.20 -10.91 -8.57
N PHE A 82 -0.78 -10.09 -7.60
CA PHE A 82 -1.06 -10.33 -6.19
C PHE A 82 -2.57 -10.44 -5.91
N ILE A 83 -3.37 -9.51 -6.45
CA ILE A 83 -4.84 -9.55 -6.30
C ILE A 83 -5.40 -10.84 -6.88
N THR A 84 -5.08 -11.17 -8.13
CA THR A 84 -5.58 -12.37 -8.81
C THR A 84 -5.21 -13.66 -8.09
N GLN A 85 -4.01 -13.75 -7.51
CA GLN A 85 -3.59 -14.93 -6.72
C GLN A 85 -4.40 -15.16 -5.44
N HIS A 86 -5.02 -14.09 -4.90
CA HIS A 86 -5.76 -14.16 -3.65
C HIS A 86 -7.27 -14.21 -3.86
N LEU A 87 -7.77 -13.88 -5.06
CA LEU A 87 -9.18 -14.01 -5.39
C LEU A 87 -9.51 -15.46 -5.76
N PRO A 88 -10.74 -15.91 -5.51
CA PRO A 88 -11.18 -17.21 -6.02
C PRO A 88 -11.08 -17.21 -7.54
N THR A 89 -10.54 -18.27 -8.12
CA THR A 89 -10.70 -18.53 -9.54
C THR A 89 -12.17 -18.93 -9.75
N ASP A 90 -12.89 -18.24 -10.63
CA ASP A 90 -14.18 -18.72 -11.16
C ASP A 90 -14.03 -20.11 -11.81
#